data_AF-A0A6I8MHW0-F1
#
_entry.id   AF-A0A6I8MHW0-F1
#
_cell.length_a   1.000
_cell.length_b   1.000
_cell.length_c   1.000
_cell.angle_alpha   90.00
_cell.angle_beta   90.00
_cell.angle_gamma   90.00
#
_symmetry.space_group_name_H-M   'P 1'
#
loop_
_entity.id
_entity.type
_entity.pdbx_description
1 polymer ?
#
loop_
_entity_poly.entity_id
_entity_poly.type
_entity_poly.pdbx_seq_one_letter_code
_entity_poly.pdbx_strand_id
1 'polypeptide(L)'
;MHIKALHHQGVRLRNKVGIIGHAQPSLLDAHIAIQDQQHWATGGAVYQSVNFEPCAGNKRSKLNSAIGDSSSEVLDAVYRDIKFALTHLIPNAQELEGEFWTLSDYPSTSGGRFAALNVGALEFMVWPRQKFGLEEIQPQQLYTFINFPKATLIPEEEWEEFLEFYCEEEPDCFTVCLRYPLVDTDRQYIPVGKIEEWFKDNPDLISPARTLVLDLMRRSKSNLFKRWHSPDLVREAMNQ
;
A
#
# COMPACT_ATOMS: atom_id res chain seq x y z
N MET A 1 -24.10 -10.28 4.33
CA MET A 1 -24.31 -11.07 3.09
C MET A 1 -25.60 -10.63 2.37
N HIS A 2 -25.74 -9.35 1.98
CA HIS A 2 -26.95 -8.82 1.31
C HIS A 2 -26.59 -7.83 0.18
N ILE A 3 -25.48 -7.09 0.36
CA ILE A 3 -24.94 -6.13 -0.60
C ILE A 3 -24.38 -6.79 -1.87
N LYS A 4 -23.64 -7.92 -1.75
CA LYS A 4 -23.09 -8.66 -2.90
C LYS A 4 -24.19 -9.19 -3.84
N ALA A 5 -25.33 -9.64 -3.30
CA ALA A 5 -26.46 -10.14 -4.09
C ALA A 5 -27.18 -9.01 -4.86
N LEU A 6 -27.32 -7.83 -4.26
CA LEU A 6 -27.92 -6.65 -4.91
C LEU A 6 -27.06 -6.15 -6.08
N HIS A 7 -25.72 -6.29 -5.99
CA HIS A 7 -24.81 -5.96 -7.08
C HIS A 7 -24.97 -6.91 -8.28
N HIS A 8 -25.09 -8.22 -8.04
CA HIS A 8 -25.34 -9.22 -9.09
C HIS A 8 -26.69 -9.04 -9.81
N GLN A 9 -27.64 -8.36 -9.16
CA GLN A 9 -28.96 -8.04 -9.71
C GLN A 9 -29.01 -6.67 -10.42
N GLY A 10 -27.86 -5.98 -10.57
CA GLY A 10 -27.80 -4.67 -11.22
C GLY A 10 -28.44 -3.54 -10.41
N VAL A 11 -28.77 -3.78 -9.13
CA VAL A 11 -29.43 -2.78 -8.28
C VAL A 11 -28.39 -1.76 -7.85
N ARG A 12 -28.56 -0.52 -8.34
CA ARG A 12 -27.70 0.62 -7.98
C ARG A 12 -27.90 0.99 -6.51
N LEU A 13 -26.99 0.55 -5.65
CA LEU A 13 -27.00 0.89 -4.23
C LEU A 13 -26.74 2.39 -4.05
N ARG A 14 -27.63 3.06 -3.29
CA ARG A 14 -27.54 4.51 -3.02
C ARG A 14 -26.43 4.86 -2.03
N ASN A 15 -26.00 3.91 -1.19
CA ASN A 15 -24.91 4.12 -0.22
C ASN A 15 -23.58 3.60 -0.78
N LYS A 16 -22.60 4.52 -0.89
CA LYS A 16 -21.19 4.22 -1.20
C LYS A 16 -20.45 3.58 -0.01
N VAL A 17 -21.01 3.72 1.19
CA VAL A 17 -20.43 3.27 2.45
C VAL A 17 -20.46 1.73 2.46
N GLY A 18 -19.29 1.11 2.30
CA GLY A 18 -19.11 -0.34 2.36
C GLY A 18 -18.95 -1.05 1.01
N ILE A 19 -18.87 -0.32 -0.12
CA ILE A 19 -18.63 -0.91 -1.45
C ILE A 19 -17.33 -0.35 -2.02
N ILE A 20 -16.30 -1.18 -2.03
CA ILE A 20 -15.04 -0.96 -2.74
C ILE A 20 -15.22 -1.43 -4.19
N GLY A 21 -14.62 -0.75 -5.16
CA GLY A 21 -14.80 -1.05 -6.58
C GLY A 21 -16.07 -0.50 -7.23
N HIS A 22 -16.73 0.51 -6.63
CA HIS A 22 -17.96 1.05 -7.23
C HIS A 22 -17.71 1.86 -8.52
N ALA A 23 -18.54 1.64 -9.54
CA ALA A 23 -18.50 2.41 -10.80
C ALA A 23 -19.18 3.80 -10.73
N GLN A 24 -19.68 4.20 -9.55
CA GLN A 24 -20.33 5.51 -9.36
C GLN A 24 -19.30 6.66 -9.31
N PRO A 25 -19.71 7.91 -9.63
CA PRO A 25 -18.85 9.08 -9.54
C PRO A 25 -18.14 9.22 -8.19
N SER A 26 -16.85 9.52 -8.23
CA SER A 26 -15.96 9.70 -7.08
C SER A 26 -15.24 11.04 -7.13
N LEU A 27 -14.68 11.50 -6.00
CA LEU A 27 -13.87 12.72 -5.99
C LEU A 27 -12.58 12.57 -6.80
N LEU A 28 -12.07 11.33 -6.91
CA LEU A 28 -10.89 11.02 -7.72
C LEU A 28 -11.13 11.30 -9.21
N ASP A 29 -12.38 11.22 -9.68
CA ASP A 29 -12.74 11.39 -11.10
C ASP A 29 -12.43 12.82 -11.62
N ALA A 30 -12.30 13.79 -10.71
CA ALA A 30 -11.88 15.15 -11.04
C ALA A 30 -10.35 15.28 -11.29
N HIS A 31 -9.57 14.30 -10.84
CA HIS A 31 -8.11 14.26 -10.96
C HIS A 31 -7.64 13.24 -12.00
N ILE A 32 -8.35 12.11 -12.12
CA ILE A 32 -8.04 11.04 -13.08
C ILE A 32 -9.37 10.55 -13.67
N ALA A 33 -9.52 10.59 -14.99
CA ALA A 33 -10.74 10.09 -15.64
C ALA A 33 -10.93 8.59 -15.37
N ILE A 34 -12.18 8.11 -15.30
CA ILE A 34 -12.48 6.69 -14.99
C ILE A 34 -11.79 5.74 -15.97
N GLN A 35 -11.77 6.09 -17.27
CA GLN A 35 -11.10 5.29 -18.29
C GLN A 35 -9.60 5.21 -18.02
N ASP A 36 -8.97 6.33 -17.66
CA ASP A 36 -7.53 6.41 -17.35
C ASP A 36 -7.18 5.61 -16.09
N GLN A 37 -8.05 5.61 -15.08
CA GLN A 37 -7.90 4.76 -13.88
C GLN A 37 -7.83 3.28 -14.27
N GLN A 38 -8.71 2.81 -15.16
CA GLN A 38 -8.72 1.41 -15.63
C GLN A 38 -7.48 1.07 -16.45
N HIS A 39 -7.05 1.95 -17.36
CA HIS A 39 -5.83 1.75 -18.15
C HIS A 39 -4.56 1.77 -17.28
N TRP A 40 -4.52 2.58 -16.23
CA TRP A 40 -3.41 2.60 -15.28
C TRP A 40 -3.29 1.28 -14.50
N ALA A 41 -4.42 0.78 -13.99
CA ALA A 41 -4.45 -0.46 -13.23
C ALA A 41 -3.87 -1.63 -14.04
N THR A 42 -4.23 -1.74 -15.33
CA THR A 42 -3.78 -2.82 -16.21
C THR A 42 -2.41 -2.57 -16.87
N GLY A 43 -1.72 -1.49 -16.54
CA GLY A 43 -0.41 -1.15 -17.10
C GLY A 43 -0.43 -0.59 -18.52
N GLY A 44 -1.61 -0.30 -19.08
CA GLY A 44 -1.78 0.27 -20.41
C GLY A 44 -1.46 1.78 -20.49
N ALA A 45 -1.49 2.51 -19.37
CA ALA A 45 -1.15 3.93 -19.33
C ALA A 45 0.23 4.16 -18.71
N VAL A 46 1.07 4.95 -19.40
CA VAL A 46 2.37 5.42 -18.89
C VAL A 46 2.13 6.60 -17.94
N TYR A 47 1.67 6.32 -16.71
CA TYR A 47 1.79 7.26 -15.58
C TYR A 47 2.98 6.92 -14.70
N GLN A 48 4.04 6.31 -15.27
CA GLN A 48 5.34 6.30 -14.60
C GLN A 48 5.71 7.76 -14.38
N SER A 49 5.72 8.20 -13.12
CA SER A 49 6.20 9.53 -12.74
C SER A 49 7.72 9.53 -12.89
N VAL A 50 8.19 9.55 -14.15
CA VAL A 50 9.62 9.62 -14.48
C VAL A 50 10.26 10.86 -13.82
N ASN A 51 9.44 11.86 -13.45
CA ASN A 51 9.83 13.08 -12.76
C ASN A 51 8.96 13.35 -11.51
N PHE A 52 8.89 12.41 -10.56
CA PHE A 52 8.33 12.75 -9.23
C PHE A 52 9.30 13.73 -8.55
N GLU A 53 8.89 14.99 -8.44
CA GLU A 53 9.64 16.04 -7.76
C GLU A 53 9.02 16.29 -6.37
N PRO A 54 9.65 15.80 -5.29
CA PRO A 54 9.10 16.00 -3.95
C PRO A 54 9.14 17.48 -3.54
N CYS A 55 8.24 17.86 -2.62
CA CYS A 55 8.22 19.22 -2.08
C CYS A 55 9.59 19.63 -1.51
N ALA A 56 10.05 20.82 -1.88
CA ALA A 56 11.30 21.38 -1.37
C ALA A 56 11.28 21.54 0.16
N GLY A 57 12.39 21.24 0.81
CA GLY A 57 12.55 21.43 2.25
C GLY A 57 13.91 20.93 2.74
N ASN A 58 14.25 21.30 3.97
CA ASN A 58 15.55 21.03 4.59
C ASN A 58 15.47 20.33 5.95
N LYS A 59 14.27 20.00 6.42
CA LYS A 59 14.06 19.32 7.70
C LYS A 59 14.22 17.83 7.53
N ARG A 60 14.93 17.17 8.44
CA ARG A 60 15.00 15.70 8.42
C ARG A 60 13.67 15.08 8.83
N SER A 61 13.30 13.96 8.22
CA SER A 61 12.19 13.13 8.69
C SER A 61 12.43 12.61 10.12
N LYS A 62 11.36 12.22 10.81
CA LYS A 62 11.46 11.58 12.13
C LYS A 62 12.15 10.23 12.02
N LEU A 63 11.88 9.48 10.95
CA LEU A 63 12.54 8.22 10.64
C LEU A 63 14.06 8.40 10.57
N ASN A 64 14.53 9.34 9.75
CA ASN A 64 15.95 9.65 9.62
C ASN A 64 16.55 10.07 10.97
N SER A 65 15.85 10.95 11.70
CA SER A 65 16.31 11.45 13.00
C SER A 65 16.35 10.35 14.08
N ALA A 66 15.45 9.37 14.03
CA ALA A 66 15.34 8.31 15.02
C ALA A 66 16.33 7.17 14.79
N ILE A 67 16.59 6.79 13.54
CA ILE A 67 17.54 5.73 13.19
C ILE A 67 18.97 6.29 13.12
N GLY A 68 19.13 7.49 12.57
CA GLY A 68 20.41 8.10 12.30
C GLY A 68 21.32 7.22 11.43
N ASP A 69 22.63 7.48 11.51
CA ASP A 69 23.62 6.76 10.70
C ASP A 69 23.88 5.32 11.20
N SER A 70 23.36 4.96 12.38
CA SER A 70 23.65 3.67 13.03
C SER A 70 22.92 2.47 12.39
N SER A 71 21.96 2.71 11.51
CA SER A 71 21.33 1.66 10.69
C SER A 71 20.93 2.22 9.32
N SER A 72 21.91 2.81 8.62
CA SER A 72 21.71 3.36 7.27
C SER A 72 21.13 2.33 6.30
N GLU A 73 21.53 1.05 6.41
CA GLU A 73 21.01 -0.01 5.54
C GLU A 73 19.50 -0.19 5.65
N VAL A 74 18.94 -0.13 6.87
CA VAL A 74 17.49 -0.23 7.08
C VAL A 74 16.79 1.01 6.54
N LEU A 75 17.38 2.19 6.78
CA LEU A 75 16.85 3.45 6.28
C LEU A 75 16.79 3.47 4.75
N ASP A 76 17.89 3.09 4.09
CA ASP A 76 18.01 3.01 2.63
C ASP A 76 17.04 1.98 2.04
N ALA A 77 16.89 0.83 2.71
CA ALA A 77 15.93 -0.20 2.31
C ALA A 77 14.48 0.30 2.40
N VAL A 78 14.10 0.99 3.47
CA VAL A 78 12.76 1.60 3.61
C VAL A 78 12.54 2.68 2.55
N TYR A 79 13.53 3.56 2.30
CA TYR A 79 13.43 4.58 1.26
C TYR A 79 13.26 3.97 -0.14
N ARG A 80 14.00 2.90 -0.46
CA ARG A 80 13.88 2.18 -1.73
C ARG A 80 12.47 1.64 -1.94
N ASP A 81 11.90 0.97 -0.94
CA ASP A 81 10.54 0.45 -1.02
C ASP A 81 9.50 1.57 -1.20
N ILE A 82 9.64 2.68 -0.44
CA ILE A 82 8.76 3.85 -0.56
C ILE A 82 8.84 4.44 -1.96
N LYS A 83 10.06 4.64 -2.49
CA LYS A 83 10.29 5.17 -3.83
C LYS A 83 9.62 4.29 -4.87
N PHE A 84 9.78 2.97 -4.78
CA PHE A 84 9.08 2.04 -5.66
C PHE A 84 7.55 2.20 -5.56
N ALA A 85 7.00 2.21 -4.35
CA ALA A 85 5.55 2.32 -4.15
C ALA A 85 4.97 3.61 -4.76
N LEU A 86 5.63 4.75 -4.54
CA LEU A 86 5.18 6.05 -5.06
C LEU A 86 5.33 6.18 -6.58
N THR A 87 6.28 5.47 -7.20
CA THR A 87 6.53 5.54 -8.64
C THR A 87 5.73 4.50 -9.44
N HIS A 88 5.40 3.36 -8.83
CA HIS A 88 4.81 2.22 -9.53
C HIS A 88 3.41 1.83 -9.04
N LEU A 89 3.04 2.11 -7.79
CA LEU A 89 1.78 1.61 -7.21
C LEU A 89 0.74 2.72 -7.02
N ILE A 90 1.18 3.97 -6.83
CA ILE A 90 0.29 5.12 -6.62
C ILE A 90 0.09 5.90 -7.94
N PRO A 91 -1.15 6.08 -8.43
CA PRO A 91 -1.41 6.91 -9.61
C PRO A 91 -1.16 8.38 -9.30
N ASN A 92 -0.59 9.15 -10.25
CA ASN A 92 -0.37 10.60 -10.13
C ASN A 92 0.12 11.00 -8.73
N ALA A 93 1.14 10.28 -8.25
CA ALA A 93 1.47 10.27 -6.83
C ALA A 93 1.78 11.69 -6.33
N GLN A 94 2.57 12.47 -7.08
CA GLN A 94 2.90 13.85 -6.71
C GLN A 94 1.65 14.73 -6.61
N GLU A 95 0.73 14.67 -7.57
CA GLU A 95 -0.46 15.52 -7.60
C GLU A 95 -1.49 15.15 -6.52
N LEU A 96 -1.50 13.89 -6.08
CA LEU A 96 -2.48 13.37 -5.11
C LEU A 96 -1.97 13.32 -3.66
N GLU A 97 -0.73 13.77 -3.43
CA GLU A 97 -0.10 13.82 -2.10
C GLU A 97 -0.95 14.64 -1.10
N GLY A 98 -1.17 14.10 0.09
CA GLY A 98 -1.91 14.78 1.17
C GLY A 98 -3.42 14.87 0.96
N GLU A 99 -3.93 14.47 -0.21
CA GLU A 99 -5.37 14.44 -0.53
C GLU A 99 -5.92 13.01 -0.62
N PHE A 100 -5.28 12.13 -1.38
CA PHE A 100 -5.74 10.74 -1.55
C PHE A 100 -4.80 9.71 -0.94
N TRP A 101 -3.54 10.08 -0.72
CA TRP A 101 -2.58 9.27 0.02
C TRP A 101 -1.75 10.14 0.95
N THR A 102 -1.16 9.53 1.97
CA THR A 102 -0.22 10.17 2.90
C THR A 102 0.85 9.18 3.33
N LEU A 103 2.06 9.67 3.60
CA LEU A 103 3.11 8.89 4.24
C LEU A 103 3.27 9.30 5.71
N SER A 104 3.01 8.36 6.62
CA SER A 104 3.19 8.55 8.07
C SER A 104 4.64 8.24 8.47
N ASP A 105 5.22 9.12 9.27
CA ASP A 105 6.65 9.10 9.59
C ASP A 105 6.91 8.73 11.04
N TYR A 106 7.54 7.57 11.20
CA TYR A 106 7.89 6.95 12.49
C TYR A 106 6.74 6.86 13.51
N PRO A 107 5.54 6.39 13.14
CA PRO A 107 4.43 6.31 14.09
C PRO A 107 4.71 5.29 15.21
N SER A 108 4.15 5.56 16.39
CA SER A 108 4.35 4.77 17.62
C SER A 108 3.28 3.70 17.87
N THR A 109 2.30 3.55 16.98
CA THR A 109 1.15 2.65 17.15
C THR A 109 1.49 1.18 16.83
N SER A 110 0.91 0.25 17.59
CA SER A 110 0.98 -1.22 17.42
C SER A 110 2.39 -1.76 17.19
N GLY A 111 3.25 -1.73 18.21
CA GLY A 111 4.66 -2.15 18.09
C GLY A 111 5.56 -1.13 17.37
N GLY A 112 4.96 -0.15 16.70
CA GLY A 112 5.65 0.94 16.04
C GLY A 112 6.10 0.60 14.62
N ARG A 113 6.21 1.64 13.79
CA ARG A 113 6.53 1.50 12.35
C ARG A 113 7.63 2.48 11.98
N PHE A 114 8.50 2.12 11.05
CA PHE A 114 9.39 3.04 10.37
C PHE A 114 8.58 4.04 9.54
N ALA A 115 7.65 3.52 8.74
CA ALA A 115 6.73 4.31 7.92
C ALA A 115 5.41 3.57 7.71
N ALA A 116 4.38 4.31 7.28
CA ALA A 116 3.16 3.72 6.72
C ALA A 116 2.64 4.56 5.55
N LEU A 117 2.49 3.93 4.39
CA LEU A 117 1.87 4.51 3.20
C LEU A 117 0.36 4.27 3.29
N ASN A 118 -0.38 5.36 3.44
CA ASN A 118 -1.82 5.32 3.63
C ASN A 118 -2.50 5.76 2.33
N VAL A 119 -3.53 5.04 1.92
CA VAL A 119 -4.35 5.35 0.75
C VAL A 119 -5.81 5.35 1.17
N GLY A 120 -6.49 6.46 0.93
CA GLY A 120 -7.85 6.68 1.43
C GLY A 120 -7.93 6.44 2.95
N ALA A 121 -8.65 5.39 3.35
CA ALA A 121 -8.88 5.06 4.75
C ALA A 121 -8.11 3.82 5.25
N LEU A 122 -7.11 3.33 4.49
CA LEU A 122 -6.32 2.16 4.86
C LEU A 122 -4.81 2.45 4.84
N GLU A 123 -4.06 1.81 5.74
CA GLU A 123 -2.61 1.68 5.61
C GLU A 123 -2.31 0.64 4.52
N PHE A 124 -2.14 1.10 3.29
CA PHE A 124 -1.94 0.24 2.12
C PHE A 124 -0.64 -0.56 2.23
N MET A 125 0.45 0.11 2.62
CA MET A 125 1.73 -0.52 2.95
C MET A 125 2.26 -0.03 4.29
N VAL A 126 2.93 -0.92 5.03
CA VAL A 126 3.50 -0.60 6.34
C VAL A 126 4.89 -1.22 6.50
N TRP A 127 5.79 -0.47 7.13
CA TRP A 127 7.13 -0.93 7.50
C TRP A 127 7.21 -1.03 9.03
N PRO A 128 6.76 -2.13 9.66
CA PRO A 128 6.86 -2.32 11.11
C PRO A 128 8.31 -2.33 11.60
N ARG A 129 8.53 -1.94 12.86
CA ARG A 129 9.85 -2.03 13.51
C ARG A 129 10.11 -3.39 14.15
N GLN A 130 9.08 -4.22 14.24
CA GLN A 130 9.20 -5.56 14.79
C GLN A 130 9.85 -6.47 13.76
N LYS A 131 10.86 -7.23 14.22
CA LYS A 131 11.40 -8.32 13.44
C LYS A 131 10.50 -9.55 13.61
N PHE A 132 10.26 -10.24 12.51
CA PHE A 132 9.59 -11.53 12.50
C PHE A 132 10.60 -12.59 12.09
N GLY A 133 10.52 -13.76 12.69
CA GLY A 133 11.29 -14.92 12.28
C GLY A 133 10.42 -16.14 12.54
N LEU A 134 10.41 -17.07 11.61
CA LEU A 134 9.92 -18.42 11.88
C LEU A 134 10.98 -19.07 12.75
N GLU A 135 10.67 -19.32 14.02
CA GLU A 135 11.61 -19.75 15.07
C GLU A 135 12.43 -21.01 14.71
N GLU A 136 12.10 -21.70 13.61
CA GLU A 136 12.77 -22.91 13.14
C GLU A 136 13.39 -22.84 11.72
N ILE A 137 13.13 -21.78 10.93
CA ILE A 137 13.51 -21.76 9.49
C ILE A 137 14.39 -20.56 9.12
N GLN A 138 14.17 -19.38 9.73
CA GLN A 138 14.86 -18.16 9.31
C GLN A 138 15.25 -17.25 10.48
N PRO A 139 16.38 -16.51 10.37
CA PRO A 139 16.73 -15.49 11.34
C PRO A 139 15.64 -14.42 11.39
N GLN A 140 15.44 -13.84 12.59
CA GLN A 140 14.52 -12.71 12.74
C GLN A 140 14.93 -11.55 11.82
N GLN A 141 14.06 -11.20 10.87
CA GLN A 141 14.28 -10.14 9.90
C GLN A 141 13.14 -9.11 9.90
N LEU A 142 13.40 -7.95 9.31
CA LEU A 142 12.39 -6.90 9.15
C LEU A 142 11.57 -7.19 7.90
N TYR A 143 10.26 -7.09 8.05
CA TYR A 143 9.32 -7.20 6.95
C TYR A 143 8.59 -5.87 6.73
N THR A 144 8.28 -5.58 5.48
CA THR A 144 7.18 -4.70 5.11
C THR A 144 5.98 -5.55 4.75
N PHE A 145 4.78 -4.99 4.85
CA PHE A 145 3.61 -5.63 4.25
C PHE A 145 2.88 -4.70 3.31
N ILE A 146 2.25 -5.30 2.31
CA ILE A 146 1.34 -4.69 1.34
C ILE A 146 0.01 -5.43 1.39
N ASN A 147 -1.10 -4.70 1.31
CA ASN A 147 -2.43 -5.31 1.21
C ASN A 147 -2.83 -5.45 -0.27
N PHE A 148 -3.38 -6.61 -0.61
CA PHE A 148 -4.03 -6.90 -1.88
C PHE A 148 -5.54 -7.08 -1.70
N PRO A 149 -6.34 -6.95 -2.77
CA PRO A 149 -7.73 -7.39 -2.74
C PRO A 149 -7.81 -8.84 -2.23
N LYS A 150 -8.83 -9.17 -1.43
CA LYS A 150 -9.10 -10.55 -1.06
C LYS A 150 -9.14 -11.45 -2.31
N ALA A 151 -8.58 -12.64 -2.18
CA ALA A 151 -8.51 -13.65 -3.24
C ALA A 151 -7.59 -13.29 -4.41
N THR A 152 -6.55 -12.50 -4.13
CA THR A 152 -5.45 -12.26 -5.07
C THR A 152 -4.35 -13.28 -4.89
N LEU A 153 -3.98 -13.56 -3.64
CA LEU A 153 -2.88 -14.45 -3.27
C LEU A 153 -3.39 -15.77 -2.69
N ILE A 154 -4.56 -15.73 -2.04
CA ILE A 154 -5.13 -16.88 -1.32
C ILE A 154 -6.49 -17.21 -1.93
N PRO A 155 -6.75 -18.44 -2.41
CA PRO A 155 -8.04 -18.82 -2.98
C PRO A 155 -9.22 -18.45 -2.06
N GLU A 156 -10.36 -18.00 -2.63
CA GLU A 156 -11.48 -17.48 -1.83
C GLU A 156 -12.05 -18.54 -0.86
N GLU A 157 -11.99 -19.81 -1.27
CA GLU A 157 -12.41 -20.99 -0.52
C GLU A 157 -11.48 -21.34 0.65
N GLU A 158 -10.22 -20.93 0.59
CA GLU A 158 -9.20 -21.14 1.64
C GLU A 158 -9.09 -19.92 2.57
N TRP A 159 -9.80 -18.84 2.26
CA TRP A 159 -9.67 -17.57 2.98
C TRP A 159 -10.35 -17.62 4.35
N GLU A 160 -9.56 -17.62 5.42
CA GLU A 160 -10.00 -17.46 6.81
C GLU A 160 -9.22 -16.35 7.52
N GLU A 161 -9.89 -15.51 8.31
CA GLU A 161 -9.26 -14.36 8.98
C GLU A 161 -8.11 -14.81 9.90
N PHE A 162 -6.94 -14.17 9.76
CA PHE A 162 -5.67 -14.48 10.42
C PHE A 162 -4.99 -15.77 9.99
N LEU A 163 -5.51 -16.48 8.98
CA LEU A 163 -4.80 -17.62 8.41
C LEU A 163 -3.54 -17.16 7.68
N GLU A 164 -2.44 -17.87 7.90
CA GLU A 164 -1.12 -17.60 7.32
C GLU A 164 -0.79 -18.62 6.25
N PHE A 165 -0.24 -18.15 5.13
CA PHE A 165 0.14 -18.95 3.97
C PHE A 165 1.61 -18.70 3.65
N TYR A 166 2.34 -19.80 3.49
CA TYR A 166 3.76 -19.79 3.15
C TYR A 166 3.91 -20.38 1.75
N CYS A 167 4.62 -19.67 0.89
CA CYS A 167 4.95 -20.16 -0.45
C CYS A 167 6.31 -20.86 -0.37
N GLU A 168 6.38 -22.15 -0.74
CA GLU A 168 7.66 -22.87 -0.76
C GLU A 168 8.65 -22.26 -1.77
N GLU A 169 8.14 -21.66 -2.85
CA GLU A 169 8.95 -20.99 -3.88
C GLU A 169 9.47 -19.61 -3.43
N GLU A 170 8.83 -19.00 -2.43
CA GLU A 170 9.22 -17.72 -1.84
C GLU A 170 9.36 -17.85 -0.32
N PRO A 171 10.38 -18.56 0.18
CA PRO A 171 10.48 -18.91 1.59
C PRO A 171 10.61 -17.69 2.50
N ASP A 172 11.08 -16.56 1.97
CA ASP A 172 11.24 -15.30 2.70
C ASP A 172 9.97 -14.43 2.69
N CYS A 173 8.85 -14.93 2.17
CA CYS A 173 7.58 -14.23 2.03
C CYS A 173 6.44 -15.06 2.63
N PHE A 174 5.43 -14.39 3.18
CA PHE A 174 4.23 -15.06 3.66
C PHE A 174 3.01 -14.14 3.57
N THR A 175 1.83 -14.73 3.37
CA THR A 175 0.57 -13.98 3.29
C THR A 175 -0.28 -14.25 4.51
N VAL A 176 -0.96 -13.22 5.00
CA VAL A 176 -1.95 -13.32 6.08
C VAL A 176 -3.29 -12.80 5.61
N CYS A 177 -4.34 -13.59 5.76
CA CYS A 177 -5.72 -13.13 5.55
C CYS A 177 -6.10 -12.09 6.61
N LEU A 178 -6.60 -10.93 6.18
CA LEU A 178 -7.00 -9.90 7.15
C LEU A 178 -8.32 -9.23 6.80
N ARG A 179 -9.15 -9.04 7.81
CA ARG A 179 -10.38 -8.26 7.74
C ARG A 179 -10.18 -6.88 8.35
N TYR A 180 -10.32 -5.84 7.54
CA TYR A 180 -10.55 -4.49 8.03
C TYR A 180 -12.04 -4.19 8.04
N PRO A 181 -12.52 -3.25 8.86
CA PRO A 181 -13.91 -2.77 8.78
C PRO A 181 -14.31 -2.27 7.38
N LEU A 182 -13.32 -1.92 6.56
CA LEU A 182 -13.47 -1.38 5.23
C LEU A 182 -13.51 -2.44 4.13
N VAL A 183 -12.66 -3.48 4.25
CA VAL A 183 -12.23 -4.38 3.19
C VAL A 183 -11.61 -5.65 3.77
N ASP A 184 -11.85 -6.79 3.14
CA ASP A 184 -11.07 -8.02 3.36
C ASP A 184 -9.87 -8.01 2.39
N THR A 185 -8.68 -8.36 2.88
CA THR A 185 -7.43 -8.28 2.11
C THR A 185 -6.57 -9.51 2.31
N ASP A 186 -5.74 -9.77 1.30
CA ASP A 186 -4.59 -10.67 1.43
C ASP A 186 -3.39 -9.78 1.76
N ARG A 187 -2.80 -9.93 2.95
CA ARG A 187 -1.66 -9.12 3.39
C ARG A 187 -0.38 -9.90 3.15
N GLN A 188 0.38 -9.50 2.14
CA GLN A 188 1.67 -10.08 1.82
C GLN A 188 2.77 -9.41 2.64
N TYR A 189 3.55 -10.20 3.36
CA TYR A 189 4.79 -9.79 4.02
C TYR A 189 5.98 -10.09 3.13
N ILE A 190 6.86 -9.10 2.98
CA ILE A 190 8.04 -9.10 2.11
C ILE A 190 9.20 -8.53 2.91
N PRO A 191 10.43 -9.05 2.80
CA PRO A 191 11.58 -8.45 3.49
C PRO A 191 11.76 -6.97 3.13
N VAL A 192 12.11 -6.13 4.10
CA VAL A 192 12.31 -4.69 3.86
C VAL A 192 13.42 -4.47 2.83
N GLY A 193 13.17 -3.60 1.84
CA GLY A 193 14.09 -3.29 0.75
C GLY A 193 13.96 -4.20 -0.47
N LYS A 194 13.02 -5.16 -0.46
CA LYS A 194 12.83 -6.18 -1.50
C LYS A 194 11.53 -6.02 -2.30
N ILE A 195 10.74 -4.97 -2.08
CA ILE A 195 9.47 -4.78 -2.80
C ILE A 195 9.66 -4.76 -4.32
N GLU A 196 10.66 -4.04 -4.81
CA GLU A 196 10.91 -3.93 -6.25
C GLU A 196 11.29 -5.28 -6.87
N GLU A 197 12.18 -6.04 -6.22
CA GLU A 197 12.58 -7.37 -6.67
C GLU A 197 11.38 -8.32 -6.68
N TRP A 198 10.60 -8.32 -5.60
CA TRP A 198 9.42 -9.17 -5.48
C TRP A 198 8.37 -8.90 -6.56
N PHE A 199 8.12 -7.64 -6.92
CA PHE A 199 7.22 -7.31 -8.04
C PHE A 199 7.81 -7.60 -9.42
N LYS A 200 9.15 -7.65 -9.56
CA LYS A 200 9.78 -8.13 -10.81
C LYS A 200 9.59 -9.62 -11.00
N ASP A 201 9.65 -10.38 -9.91
CA ASP A 201 9.40 -11.82 -9.90
C ASP A 201 7.90 -12.13 -10.02
N ASN A 202 7.03 -11.23 -9.55
CA ASN A 202 5.57 -11.35 -9.60
C ASN A 202 4.89 -10.19 -10.35
N PRO A 203 5.14 -10.01 -11.65
CA PRO A 203 4.68 -8.84 -12.40
C PRO A 203 3.14 -8.75 -12.48
N ASP A 204 2.45 -9.89 -12.46
CA ASP A 204 0.99 -9.94 -12.52
C ASP A 204 0.31 -9.32 -11.29
N LEU A 205 1.03 -9.21 -10.17
CA LEU A 205 0.51 -8.64 -8.92
C LEU A 205 0.50 -7.10 -8.91
N ILE A 206 1.18 -6.42 -9.84
CA ILE A 206 1.12 -4.95 -9.93
C ILE A 206 -0.32 -4.47 -10.16
N SER A 207 -1.06 -5.14 -11.04
CA SER A 207 -2.42 -4.74 -11.41
C SER A 207 -3.41 -4.86 -10.24
N PRO A 208 -3.48 -5.98 -9.50
CA PRO A 208 -4.25 -6.08 -8.27
C PRO A 208 -3.87 -5.03 -7.20
N ALA A 209 -2.57 -4.76 -7.00
CA ALA A 209 -2.12 -3.72 -6.07
C ALA A 209 -2.67 -2.34 -6.44
N ARG A 210 -2.50 -1.93 -7.71
CA ARG A 210 -3.01 -0.66 -8.23
C ARG A 210 -4.53 -0.57 -8.17
N THR A 211 -5.22 -1.68 -8.42
CA THR A 211 -6.68 -1.76 -8.33
C THR A 211 -7.15 -1.45 -6.91
N LEU A 212 -6.52 -2.05 -5.89
CA LEU A 212 -6.86 -1.74 -4.51
C LEU A 212 -6.61 -0.26 -4.17
N VAL A 213 -5.48 0.30 -4.60
CA VAL A 213 -5.16 1.72 -4.42
C VAL A 213 -6.28 2.61 -4.98
N LEU A 214 -6.67 2.37 -6.23
CA LEU A 214 -7.75 3.12 -6.88
C LEU A 214 -9.06 2.97 -6.12
N ASP A 215 -9.44 1.76 -5.71
CA ASP A 215 -10.69 1.55 -4.99
C ASP A 215 -10.72 2.27 -3.64
N LEU A 216 -9.59 2.29 -2.93
CA LEU A 216 -9.43 3.03 -1.68
C LEU A 216 -9.54 4.55 -1.90
N MET A 217 -8.87 5.08 -2.94
CA MET A 217 -8.91 6.51 -3.30
C MET A 217 -10.30 6.95 -3.79
N ARG A 218 -10.98 6.12 -4.59
CA ARG A 218 -12.36 6.36 -5.07
C ARG A 218 -13.34 6.43 -3.91
N ARG A 219 -13.14 5.59 -2.89
CA ARG A 219 -14.00 5.57 -1.70
C ARG A 219 -13.82 6.81 -0.83
N SER A 220 -12.58 7.24 -0.59
CA SER A 220 -12.31 8.33 0.35
C SER A 220 -10.94 8.98 0.16
N LYS A 221 -10.86 10.25 0.54
CA LYS A 221 -9.60 10.99 0.76
C LYS A 221 -8.83 10.46 1.98
N SER A 222 -7.54 10.79 2.08
CA SER A 222 -6.63 10.41 3.17
C SER A 222 -6.82 11.19 4.48
N ASN A 223 -8.02 11.75 4.72
CA ASN A 223 -8.32 12.62 5.85
C ASN A 223 -8.01 11.98 7.21
N LEU A 224 -8.20 10.67 7.34
CA LEU A 224 -7.90 9.95 8.59
C LEU A 224 -6.44 10.11 8.98
N PHE A 225 -5.53 10.08 8.00
CA PHE A 225 -4.08 10.03 8.21
C PHE A 225 -3.38 11.38 7.98
N LYS A 226 -4.09 12.36 7.42
CA LYS A 226 -3.56 13.67 7.00
C LYS A 226 -2.71 14.38 8.05
N ARG A 227 -3.08 14.31 9.34
CA ARG A 227 -2.34 14.97 10.43
C ARG A 227 -0.96 14.38 10.71
N TRP A 228 -0.68 13.16 10.24
CA TRP A 228 0.61 12.48 10.42
C TRP A 228 1.43 12.40 9.15
N HIS A 229 0.95 13.00 8.07
CA HIS A 229 1.67 13.05 6.81
C HIS A 229 3.01 13.79 6.98
N SER A 230 4.08 13.20 6.45
CA SER A 230 5.43 13.77 6.44
C SER A 230 5.91 13.98 5.00
N PRO A 231 5.84 15.22 4.50
CA PRO A 231 6.48 15.60 3.24
C PRO A 231 8.00 15.45 3.29
N ASP A 232 8.61 15.57 4.48
CA ASP A 232 10.05 15.39 4.68
C ASP A 232 10.48 13.95 4.37
N LEU A 233 9.69 12.96 4.82
CA LEU A 233 9.94 11.55 4.52
C LEU A 233 9.73 11.24 3.03
N VAL A 234 8.70 11.82 2.39
CA VAL A 234 8.50 11.68 0.94
C VAL A 234 9.72 12.22 0.19
N ARG A 235 10.18 13.43 0.53
CA ARG A 235 11.35 14.04 -0.10
C ARG A 235 12.61 13.21 0.05
N GLU A 236 12.89 12.74 1.26
CA GLU A 236 14.09 11.92 1.51
C GLU A 236 14.08 10.61 0.74
N ALA A 237 12.92 9.92 0.66
CA ALA A 237 12.80 8.67 -0.08
C ALA A 237 12.94 8.87 -1.59
N MET A 238 12.37 9.95 -2.14
CA MET A 238 12.40 10.24 -3.57
C MET A 238 13.76 10.74 -4.07
N ASN A 239 14.58 11.31 -3.18
CA ASN A 239 15.92 11.81 -3.49
C ASN A 239 17.04 10.76 -3.34
N GLN A 240 16.72 9.51 -2.98
CA GLN A 240 17.68 8.40 -3.00
C GLN A 240 17.99 7.92 -4.42
#